data_AF-A0A2N0HER8-F1
#
_entry.id   AF-A0A2N0HER8-F1
#
_cell.length_a   1.000
_cell.length_b   1.000
_cell.length_c   1.000
_cell.angle_alpha   90.00
_cell.angle_beta   90.00
_cell.angle_gamma   90.00
#
_symmetry.space_group_name_H-M   'P 1'
#
loop_
_entity.id
_entity.type
_entity.pdbx_description
1 polymer ?
#
loop_
_entity_poly.entity_id
_entity_poly.type
_entity_poly.pdbx_seq_one_letter_code
_entity_poly.pdbx_strand_id
1 'polypeptide(L)'
;MKQISKYIFCQIILIELLLFPIYVSMNYLKWNYGKSLKRSILSKIRKPIDKDKIAVCVHEWGGYEGGRKKKIKNIKEFECGLDSQLSRFQNYEGKYEIDLTITLSDAHLLNRKIEYVKVIEVSNIGMDFSGYERFYESIKNEENQYVILSNSSVNKLQSEFIDSYVDFFKENKSIGMLGVSLNSKIYQSLIRNNFNPHLQSFFLLTTTDVLREVVEKNSCFPGKGIDHKLLLIRKGEVELSKIVLNLGYKLACVLEDGKPFLFDKSFFIDNGKAFWNIPFGDYRINAINPNSINPITIK
;
A
#
# COMPACT_ATOMS: atom_id res chain seq x y z
N MET A 1 17.31 -13.40 -17.67
CA MET A 1 17.37 -13.67 -16.21
C MET A 1 15.97 -13.81 -15.56
N LYS A 2 14.99 -14.44 -16.25
CA LYS A 2 13.53 -14.41 -15.92
C LYS A 2 13.06 -15.40 -14.83
N GLN A 3 13.95 -15.96 -14.00
CA GLN A 3 13.58 -17.04 -13.08
C GLN A 3 14.05 -16.88 -11.63
N ILE A 4 14.90 -15.90 -11.32
CA ILE A 4 15.48 -15.75 -9.97
C ILE A 4 14.38 -15.54 -8.92
N SER A 5 13.39 -14.67 -9.16
CA SER A 5 12.29 -14.44 -8.21
C SER A 5 11.46 -15.68 -7.93
N LYS A 6 11.24 -16.53 -8.96
CA LYS A 6 10.54 -17.80 -8.78
C LYS A 6 11.32 -18.74 -7.86
N TYR A 7 12.63 -18.86 -8.07
CA TYR A 7 13.49 -19.68 -7.21
C TYR A 7 13.53 -19.15 -5.77
N ILE A 8 13.66 -17.83 -5.57
CA ILE A 8 13.59 -17.21 -4.25
C ILE A 8 12.25 -17.54 -3.56
N PHE A 9 11.13 -17.45 -4.28
CA PHE A 9 9.83 -17.82 -3.74
C PHE A 9 9.79 -19.29 -3.34
N CYS A 10 10.22 -20.21 -4.21
CA CYS A 10 10.29 -21.63 -3.89
C CYS A 10 11.19 -21.93 -2.69
N GLN A 11 12.32 -21.25 -2.54
CA GLN A 11 13.19 -21.36 -1.37
C GLN A 11 12.49 -20.91 -0.08
N ILE A 12 11.75 -19.79 -0.12
CA ILE A 12 10.95 -19.33 1.02
C ILE A 12 9.93 -20.39 1.42
N ILE A 13 9.21 -20.98 0.45
CA ILE A 13 8.24 -22.04 0.70
C ILE A 13 8.90 -23.30 1.26
N LEU A 14 10.07 -23.68 0.74
CA LEU A 14 10.85 -24.82 1.25
C LEU A 14 11.28 -24.60 2.70
N ILE A 15 11.76 -23.40 3.05
CA ILE A 15 12.13 -23.04 4.42
C ILE A 15 10.90 -23.09 5.34
N GLU A 16 9.74 -22.57 4.88
CA GLU A 16 8.49 -22.67 5.63
C GLU A 16 8.05 -24.11 5.87
N LEU A 17 8.29 -25.01 4.91
CA LEU A 17 7.99 -26.43 5.05
C LEU A 17 8.94 -27.11 6.04
N LEU A 18 10.25 -26.86 5.94
CA LEU A 18 11.26 -27.44 6.83
C LEU A 18 11.10 -26.96 8.27
N LEU A 19 10.75 -25.68 8.47
CA LEU A 19 10.55 -25.07 9.79
C LEU A 19 9.06 -24.99 10.16
N PHE A 20 8.19 -25.79 9.52
CA PHE A 20 6.75 -25.69 9.69
C PHE A 20 6.29 -25.77 11.15
N PRO A 21 6.75 -26.73 11.98
CA PRO A 21 6.35 -26.80 13.39
C PRO A 21 6.71 -25.53 14.16
N ILE A 22 7.89 -24.96 13.90
CA ILE A 22 8.38 -23.76 14.56
C ILE A 22 7.51 -22.56 14.19
N TYR A 23 7.26 -22.35 12.89
CA TYR A 23 6.45 -21.23 12.43
C TYR A 23 4.99 -21.33 12.87
N VAL A 24 4.41 -22.52 12.92
CA VAL A 24 3.07 -22.74 13.47
C VAL A 24 3.03 -22.40 14.96
N SER A 25 3.99 -22.88 15.75
CA SER A 25 4.07 -22.56 17.19
C SER A 25 4.28 -21.06 17.41
N MET A 26 5.16 -20.40 16.66
CA MET A 26 5.32 -18.95 16.73
C MET A 26 4.01 -18.21 16.40
N ASN A 27 3.30 -18.63 15.35
CA ASN A 27 2.05 -18.02 14.97
C ASN A 27 0.95 -18.25 16.03
N TYR A 28 0.89 -19.44 16.63
CA TYR A 28 0.00 -19.74 17.75
C TYR A 28 0.30 -18.85 18.95
N LEU A 29 1.58 -18.64 19.29
CA LEU A 29 1.97 -17.77 20.39
C LEU A 29 1.55 -16.32 20.12
N LYS A 30 1.83 -15.80 18.93
CA LYS A 30 1.37 -14.47 18.50
C LYS A 30 -0.15 -14.34 18.58
N TRP A 31 -0.85 -15.37 18.15
CA TRP A 31 -2.31 -15.39 18.14
C TRP A 31 -2.89 -15.34 19.56
N ASN A 32 -2.41 -16.18 20.48
CA ASN A 32 -3.04 -16.30 21.79
C ASN A 32 -2.50 -15.31 22.83
N TYR A 33 -1.23 -14.93 22.74
CA TYR A 33 -0.56 -14.10 23.75
C TYR A 33 -0.23 -12.69 23.27
N GLY A 34 -0.50 -12.36 21.99
CA GLY A 34 -0.29 -11.02 21.43
C GLY A 34 -1.03 -9.89 22.15
N LYS A 35 -2.14 -10.21 22.85
CA LYS A 35 -2.94 -9.21 23.59
C LYS A 35 -2.38 -8.88 24.98
N SER A 36 -1.48 -9.71 25.53
CA SER A 36 -1.15 -9.73 26.97
C SER A 36 -0.06 -8.73 27.38
N LEU A 37 0.65 -8.12 26.43
CA LEU A 37 1.86 -7.34 26.73
C LEU A 37 1.78 -5.95 26.10
N LYS A 38 1.04 -5.03 26.73
CA LYS A 38 1.15 -3.60 26.40
C LYS A 38 2.46 -3.06 26.96
N ARG A 39 3.57 -3.21 26.23
CA ARG A 39 4.75 -2.37 26.44
C ARG A 39 4.64 -1.15 25.51
N SER A 40 5.08 0.01 25.99
CA SER A 40 5.19 1.21 25.16
C SER A 40 6.29 0.99 24.12
N ILE A 41 5.94 0.61 22.90
CA ILE A 41 6.87 0.75 21.78
C ILE A 41 7.12 2.24 21.51
N LEU A 42 8.31 2.53 21.00
CA LEU A 42 8.69 3.82 20.42
C LEU A 42 7.66 4.23 19.36
N SER A 43 6.77 5.15 19.71
CA SER A 43 5.94 5.85 18.74
C SER A 43 6.82 6.87 18.02
N LYS A 44 7.24 6.55 16.80
CA LYS A 44 7.95 7.51 15.96
C LYS A 44 6.97 8.55 15.43
N ILE A 45 7.43 9.80 15.37
CA ILE A 45 6.66 10.93 14.86
C ILE A 45 7.30 11.36 13.55
N ARG A 46 6.50 11.49 12.49
CA ARG A 46 6.98 11.95 11.18
C ARG A 46 7.46 13.39 11.27
N LYS A 47 8.44 13.74 10.43
CA LYS A 47 8.80 15.15 10.23
C LYS A 47 7.60 15.92 9.68
N PRO A 48 7.36 17.16 10.16
CA PRO A 48 6.31 18.00 9.59
C PRO A 48 6.59 18.29 8.11
N ILE A 49 5.51 18.68 7.42
CA ILE A 49 5.55 19.15 6.03
C ILE A 49 4.93 20.54 6.07
N ASP A 50 5.68 21.52 5.59
CA ASP A 50 5.30 22.92 5.63
C ASP A 50 4.69 23.38 4.30
N LYS A 51 4.88 22.61 3.21
CA LYS A 51 4.32 22.91 1.89
C LYS A 51 2.98 22.23 1.70
N ASP A 52 2.03 22.96 1.13
CA ASP A 52 0.73 22.43 0.71
C ASP A 52 0.82 21.78 -0.69
N LYS A 53 1.88 21.00 -0.94
CA LYS A 53 2.11 20.26 -2.20
C LYS A 53 2.02 18.75 -1.95
N ILE A 54 1.40 18.04 -2.89
CA ILE A 54 1.26 16.58 -2.87
C ILE A 54 1.82 16.02 -4.17
N ALA A 55 2.84 15.16 -4.05
CA ALA A 55 3.36 14.40 -5.16
C ALA A 55 2.50 13.13 -5.36
N VAL A 56 1.86 12.98 -6.51
CA VAL A 56 0.92 11.88 -6.79
C VAL A 56 1.47 11.01 -7.91
N CYS A 57 1.55 9.70 -7.65
CA CYS A 57 1.81 8.68 -8.66
C CYS A 57 0.55 7.85 -8.89
N VAL A 58 0.12 7.76 -10.15
CA VAL A 58 -0.85 6.75 -10.59
C VAL A 58 -0.14 5.79 -11.54
N HIS A 59 -0.07 4.51 -11.16
CA HIS A 59 0.47 3.46 -12.03
C HIS A 59 -0.62 2.85 -12.92
N GLU A 60 -0.31 2.66 -14.21
CA GLU A 60 -1.13 1.94 -15.18
C GLU A 60 -0.30 0.95 -16.02
N TRP A 61 -0.95 -0.10 -16.49
CA TRP A 61 -0.41 -1.00 -17.52
C TRP A 61 -1.04 -0.67 -18.87
N GLY A 62 -0.23 -0.46 -19.90
CA GLY A 62 -0.64 0.03 -21.21
C GLY A 62 -1.63 -0.86 -21.95
N GLY A 63 -1.69 -2.15 -21.61
CA GLY A 63 -2.66 -3.08 -22.19
C GLY A 63 -4.08 -2.98 -21.63
N TYR A 64 -4.34 -2.10 -20.64
CA TYR A 64 -5.69 -1.89 -20.11
C TYR A 64 -6.44 -0.77 -20.83
N GLU A 65 -7.76 -0.97 -20.97
CA GLU A 65 -8.68 0.09 -21.33
C GLU A 65 -8.75 1.16 -20.24
N GLY A 66 -9.05 2.41 -20.66
CA GLY A 66 -9.12 3.57 -19.77
C GLY A 66 -10.13 3.43 -18.63
N GLY A 67 -11.23 2.72 -18.87
CA GLY A 67 -12.18 2.25 -17.86
C GLY A 67 -12.45 0.76 -18.07
N ARG A 68 -12.52 -0.01 -16.98
CA ARG A 68 -12.69 -1.47 -17.01
C ARG A 68 -13.41 -2.00 -15.78
N LYS A 69 -14.10 -3.13 -15.94
CA LYS A 69 -14.67 -3.92 -14.83
C LYS A 69 -13.64 -4.90 -14.31
N LYS A 70 -13.49 -4.97 -12.99
CA LYS A 70 -12.60 -5.91 -12.32
C LYS A 70 -13.42 -6.91 -11.51
N LYS A 71 -13.26 -8.18 -11.85
CA LYS A 71 -13.87 -9.31 -11.14
C LYS A 71 -12.79 -10.16 -10.48
N ILE A 72 -12.89 -10.33 -9.16
CA ILE A 72 -11.98 -11.18 -8.38
C ILE A 72 -12.86 -12.17 -7.61
N LYS A 73 -12.37 -13.40 -7.42
CA LYS A 73 -13.09 -14.44 -6.66
C LYS A 73 -13.46 -13.91 -5.26
N ASN A 74 -14.73 -14.06 -4.90
CA ASN A 74 -15.30 -13.66 -3.59
C ASN A 74 -15.25 -12.15 -3.29
N ILE A 75 -14.98 -11.31 -4.28
CA ILE A 75 -15.03 -9.84 -4.15
C ILE A 75 -16.08 -9.34 -5.14
N LYS A 76 -16.89 -8.36 -4.73
CA LYS A 76 -17.89 -7.74 -5.61
C LYS A 76 -17.20 -7.15 -6.85
N GLU A 77 -17.81 -7.31 -8.01
CA GLU A 77 -17.33 -6.68 -9.23
C GLU A 77 -17.44 -5.15 -9.08
N PHE A 78 -16.43 -4.43 -9.57
CA PHE A 78 -16.41 -2.98 -9.54
C PHE A 78 -15.74 -2.42 -10.78
N GLU A 79 -16.04 -1.16 -11.08
CA GLU A 79 -15.41 -0.43 -12.18
C GLU A 79 -14.20 0.37 -11.68
N CYS A 80 -13.15 0.41 -12.49
CA CYS A 80 -11.88 1.06 -12.22
C CYS A 80 -11.21 1.47 -13.54
N GLY A 81 -10.05 2.10 -13.49
CA GLY A 81 -9.28 2.45 -14.68
C GLY A 81 -8.61 3.81 -14.58
N LEU A 82 -7.63 4.05 -15.46
CA LEU A 82 -6.85 5.29 -15.51
C LEU A 82 -7.74 6.54 -15.69
N ASP A 83 -8.86 6.46 -16.43
CA ASP A 83 -9.73 7.63 -16.65
C ASP A 83 -10.31 8.18 -15.36
N SER A 84 -10.80 7.28 -14.50
CA SER A 84 -11.31 7.67 -13.20
C SER A 84 -10.22 8.23 -12.30
N GLN A 85 -8.97 7.75 -12.43
CA GLN A 85 -7.86 8.29 -11.63
C GLN A 85 -7.39 9.65 -12.14
N LEU A 86 -7.30 9.83 -13.45
CA LEU A 86 -6.96 11.12 -14.05
C LEU A 86 -7.98 12.18 -13.66
N SER A 87 -9.26 11.90 -13.89
CA SER A 87 -10.35 12.82 -13.50
C SER A 87 -10.31 13.17 -12.01
N ARG A 88 -10.02 12.21 -11.13
CA ARG A 88 -9.93 12.43 -9.68
C ARG A 88 -8.88 13.44 -9.27
N PHE A 89 -7.71 13.40 -9.89
CA PHE A 89 -6.58 14.25 -9.49
C PHE A 89 -6.49 15.53 -10.32
N GLN A 90 -6.92 15.52 -11.58
CA GLN A 90 -6.93 16.70 -12.45
C GLN A 90 -8.08 17.67 -12.14
N ASN A 91 -9.22 17.15 -11.69
CA ASN A 91 -10.40 17.97 -11.36
C ASN A 91 -10.46 18.37 -9.88
N TYR A 92 -9.39 18.12 -9.12
CA TYR A 92 -9.35 18.49 -7.71
C TYR A 92 -9.18 20.02 -7.57
N GLU A 93 -10.09 20.65 -6.82
CA GLU A 93 -10.15 22.09 -6.60
C GLU A 93 -9.97 22.46 -5.11
N GLY A 94 -9.39 21.55 -4.32
CA GLY A 94 -9.18 21.78 -2.89
C GLY A 94 -7.93 22.61 -2.58
N LYS A 95 -7.48 22.53 -1.33
CA LYS A 95 -6.44 23.44 -0.81
C LYS A 95 -5.00 23.09 -1.16
N TYR A 96 -4.74 21.87 -1.64
CA TYR A 96 -3.38 21.40 -1.91
C TYR A 96 -3.03 21.56 -3.40
N GLU A 97 -1.75 21.76 -3.71
CA GLU A 97 -1.25 21.68 -5.08
C GLU A 97 -0.94 20.21 -5.42
N ILE A 98 -1.52 19.70 -6.51
CA ILE A 98 -1.33 18.32 -6.97
C ILE A 98 -0.29 18.26 -8.09
N ASP A 99 0.83 17.58 -7.81
CA ASP A 99 1.84 17.22 -8.82
C ASP A 99 1.61 15.78 -9.27
N LEU A 100 0.79 15.62 -10.30
CA LEU A 100 0.40 14.32 -10.83
C LEU A 100 1.44 13.77 -11.82
N THR A 101 1.87 12.55 -11.57
CA THR A 101 2.70 11.75 -12.48
C THR A 101 2.03 10.40 -12.75
N ILE A 102 1.95 10.02 -14.02
CA ILE A 102 1.58 8.66 -14.42
C ILE A 102 2.83 7.84 -14.63
N THR A 103 2.86 6.65 -14.06
CA THR A 103 3.86 5.63 -14.43
C THR A 103 3.19 4.58 -15.29
N LEU A 104 3.76 4.28 -16.45
CA LEU A 104 3.13 3.43 -17.46
C LEU A 104 4.05 2.26 -17.81
N SER A 105 3.59 1.04 -17.56
CA SER A 105 4.27 -0.16 -18.04
C SER A 105 3.73 -0.56 -19.42
N ASP A 106 4.59 -1.12 -20.28
CA ASP A 106 4.25 -1.53 -21.64
C ASP A 106 3.53 -0.44 -22.45
N ALA A 107 4.06 0.80 -22.40
CA ALA A 107 3.45 2.00 -22.97
C ALA A 107 3.07 1.90 -24.45
N HIS A 108 3.82 1.11 -25.24
CA HIS A 108 3.54 0.83 -26.64
C HIS A 108 2.17 0.14 -26.90
N LEU A 109 1.56 -0.46 -25.88
CA LEU A 109 0.22 -1.06 -25.96
C LEU A 109 -0.91 -0.03 -25.77
N LEU A 110 -0.59 1.15 -25.24
CA LEU A 110 -1.57 2.17 -24.94
C LEU A 110 -2.12 2.75 -26.26
N ASN A 111 -3.42 2.61 -26.47
CA ASN A 111 -4.11 3.04 -27.69
C ASN A 111 -4.53 4.53 -27.67
N ARG A 112 -4.02 5.31 -26.73
CA ARG A 112 -4.41 6.72 -26.52
C ARG A 112 -3.26 7.52 -25.92
N LYS A 113 -3.33 8.84 -26.07
CA LYS A 113 -2.40 9.77 -25.44
C LYS A 113 -2.89 10.15 -24.05
N ILE A 114 -1.96 10.27 -23.10
CA ILE A 114 -2.21 10.90 -21.80
C ILE A 114 -1.77 12.36 -21.93
N GLU A 115 -2.69 13.29 -21.73
CA GLU A 115 -2.44 14.72 -21.89
C GLU A 115 -2.35 15.42 -20.53
N TYR A 116 -1.61 16.55 -20.50
CA TYR A 116 -1.49 17.45 -19.34
C TYR A 116 -0.90 16.84 -18.06
N VAL A 117 -0.27 15.67 -18.14
CA VAL A 117 0.33 14.99 -17.00
C VAL A 117 1.70 14.45 -17.38
N LYS A 118 2.64 14.49 -16.44
CA LYS A 118 3.96 13.87 -16.61
C LYS A 118 3.80 12.36 -16.71
N VAL A 119 4.35 11.74 -17.75
CA VAL A 119 4.35 10.29 -17.94
C VAL A 119 5.78 9.75 -17.83
N ILE A 120 5.96 8.71 -17.03
CA ILE A 120 7.23 7.99 -16.89
C ILE A 120 7.00 6.54 -17.31
N GLU A 121 7.66 6.12 -18.38
CA GLU A 121 7.65 4.72 -18.80
C GLU A 121 8.49 3.86 -17.84
N VAL A 122 7.95 2.70 -17.48
CA VAL A 122 8.58 1.74 -16.57
C VAL A 122 8.49 0.31 -17.09
N SER A 123 9.34 -0.57 -16.57
CA SER A 123 9.21 -1.99 -16.82
C SER A 123 7.95 -2.54 -16.15
N ASN A 124 7.30 -3.52 -16.78
CA ASN A 124 6.23 -4.31 -16.14
C ASN A 124 6.77 -5.29 -15.08
N ILE A 125 8.10 -5.45 -14.95
CA ILE A 125 8.73 -6.24 -13.89
C ILE A 125 8.56 -5.53 -12.56
N GLY A 126 7.73 -6.07 -11.67
CA GLY A 126 7.37 -5.46 -10.38
C GLY A 126 5.97 -4.83 -10.37
N MET A 127 5.24 -4.86 -11.50
CA MET A 127 3.89 -4.32 -11.63
C MET A 127 3.82 -2.85 -11.14
N ASP A 128 2.90 -2.54 -10.23
CA ASP A 128 2.73 -1.20 -9.65
C ASP A 128 3.93 -0.74 -8.82
N PHE A 129 4.67 -1.66 -8.19
CA PHE A 129 5.87 -1.30 -7.43
C PHE A 129 6.99 -0.74 -8.30
N SER A 130 7.06 -1.09 -9.59
CA SER A 130 8.03 -0.52 -10.52
C SER A 130 7.72 0.93 -10.82
N GLY A 131 6.43 1.25 -10.94
CA GLY A 131 5.94 2.61 -11.02
C GLY A 131 6.29 3.40 -9.76
N TYR A 132 5.93 2.86 -8.60
CA TYR A 132 6.18 3.52 -7.31
C TYR A 132 7.67 3.73 -7.03
N GLU A 133 8.51 2.74 -7.33
CA GLU A 133 9.96 2.87 -7.23
C GLU A 133 10.46 4.00 -8.13
N ARG A 134 10.12 3.97 -9.42
CA ARG A 134 10.63 4.96 -10.38
C ARG A 134 10.18 6.37 -10.02
N PHE A 135 8.94 6.50 -9.55
CA PHE A 135 8.40 7.75 -9.06
C PHE A 135 9.16 8.24 -7.81
N TYR A 136 9.33 7.37 -6.81
CA TYR A 136 10.14 7.67 -5.62
C TYR A 136 11.54 8.15 -6.01
N GLU A 137 12.22 7.45 -6.93
CA GLU A 137 13.55 7.84 -7.41
C GLU A 137 13.58 9.24 -8.04
N SER A 138 12.46 9.71 -8.60
CA SER A 138 12.35 11.05 -9.17
C SER A 138 12.15 12.15 -8.13
N ILE A 139 11.59 11.83 -6.96
CA ILE A 139 11.25 12.82 -5.91
C ILE A 139 12.09 12.68 -4.64
N LYS A 140 12.90 11.62 -4.47
CA LYS A 140 13.58 11.30 -3.20
C LYS A 140 14.52 12.39 -2.65
N ASN A 141 15.06 13.21 -3.55
CA ASN A 141 15.98 14.30 -3.20
C ASN A 141 15.25 15.64 -3.03
N GLU A 142 13.95 15.70 -3.27
CA GLU A 142 13.14 16.88 -3.01
C GLU A 142 12.94 17.07 -1.50
N GLU A 143 12.43 18.26 -1.14
CA GLU A 143 12.01 18.53 0.23
C GLU A 143 10.91 17.56 0.69
N ASN A 144 10.77 17.40 2.00
CA ASN A 144 9.75 16.52 2.54
C ASN A 144 8.34 17.01 2.17
N GLN A 145 7.59 16.17 1.48
CA GLN A 145 6.24 16.45 0.99
C GLN A 145 5.34 15.22 1.13
N TYR A 146 4.03 15.43 1.03
CA TYR A 146 3.06 14.34 1.00
C TYR A 146 3.18 13.58 -0.31
N VAL A 147 3.02 12.26 -0.23
CA VAL A 147 3.15 11.36 -1.37
C VAL A 147 1.94 10.45 -1.44
N ILE A 148 1.27 10.43 -2.58
CA ILE A 148 0.24 9.45 -2.90
C ILE A 148 0.81 8.45 -3.92
N LEU A 149 0.76 7.17 -3.60
CA LEU A 149 1.05 6.07 -4.51
C LEU A 149 -0.26 5.32 -4.77
N SER A 150 -0.73 5.33 -6.01
CA SER A 150 -2.00 4.72 -6.40
C SER A 150 -1.85 3.95 -7.70
N ASN A 151 -2.71 2.97 -7.95
CA ASN A 151 -2.81 2.30 -9.24
C ASN A 151 -4.23 2.41 -9.82
N SER A 152 -4.34 2.18 -11.12
CA SER A 152 -5.60 2.27 -11.85
C SER A 152 -6.69 1.27 -11.42
N SER A 153 -6.39 0.32 -10.52
CA SER A 153 -7.36 -0.64 -9.97
C SER A 153 -8.09 -0.15 -8.71
N VAL A 154 -7.97 1.14 -8.39
CA VAL A 154 -8.84 1.81 -7.42
C VAL A 154 -10.24 2.02 -8.03
N ASN A 155 -11.27 1.93 -7.20
CA ASN A 155 -12.67 2.05 -7.65
C ASN A 155 -12.92 3.40 -8.36
N LYS A 156 -13.82 3.40 -9.34
CA LYS A 156 -14.21 4.59 -10.11
C LYS A 156 -14.96 5.65 -9.33
N LEU A 157 -15.55 5.31 -8.18
CA LEU A 157 -16.34 6.24 -7.39
C LEU A 157 -15.53 7.52 -7.11
N GLN A 158 -16.11 8.66 -7.47
CA GLN A 158 -15.49 9.97 -7.27
C GLN A 158 -16.02 10.55 -5.96
N SER A 159 -15.09 10.91 -5.08
CA SER A 159 -15.36 11.53 -3.80
C SER A 159 -14.26 12.54 -3.52
N GLU A 160 -14.62 13.69 -2.95
CA GLU A 160 -13.65 14.68 -2.51
C GLU A 160 -13.00 14.19 -1.21
N PHE A 161 -11.82 13.56 -1.33
CA PHE A 161 -11.15 12.92 -0.20
C PHE A 161 -9.83 13.58 0.19
N ILE A 162 -9.14 14.24 -0.76
CA ILE A 162 -7.74 14.65 -0.63
C ILE A 162 -7.54 15.50 0.63
N ASP A 163 -8.37 16.53 0.81
CA ASP A 163 -8.29 17.43 1.97
C ASP A 163 -8.43 16.64 3.27
N SER A 164 -9.50 15.85 3.40
CA SER A 164 -9.77 15.07 4.61
C SER A 164 -8.65 14.06 4.92
N TYR A 165 -8.02 13.47 3.90
CA TYR A 165 -6.95 12.49 4.07
C TYR A 165 -5.67 13.16 4.53
N VAL A 166 -5.27 14.23 3.86
CA VAL A 166 -4.01 14.91 4.14
C VAL A 166 -4.11 15.64 5.48
N ASP A 167 -5.25 16.20 5.84
CA ASP A 167 -5.48 16.85 7.14
C ASP A 167 -5.40 15.86 8.28
N PHE A 168 -6.17 14.77 8.17
CA PHE A 168 -6.10 13.70 9.15
C PHE A 168 -4.66 13.18 9.28
N PHE A 169 -3.96 12.98 8.16
CA PHE A 169 -2.59 12.51 8.17
C PHE A 169 -1.64 13.54 8.80
N LYS A 170 -1.79 14.84 8.51
CA LYS A 170 -1.02 15.98 9.07
C LYS A 170 -1.17 16.08 10.58
N GLU A 171 -2.38 15.94 11.09
CA GLU A 171 -2.69 15.94 12.53
C GLU A 171 -2.14 14.69 13.23
N ASN A 172 -2.24 13.52 12.58
CA ASN A 172 -1.86 12.24 13.16
C ASN A 172 -0.42 11.83 12.78
N LYS A 173 0.56 12.60 13.26
CA LYS A 173 1.99 12.46 12.91
C LYS A 173 2.63 11.12 13.28
N SER A 174 1.99 10.28 14.10
CA SER A 174 2.47 8.92 14.39
C SER A 174 2.22 7.91 13.26
N ILE A 175 1.34 8.24 12.30
CA ILE A 175 1.01 7.37 11.18
C ILE A 175 2.08 7.54 10.10
N GLY A 176 2.79 6.46 9.76
CA GLY A 176 3.80 6.45 8.70
C GLY A 176 3.20 6.29 7.31
N MET A 177 2.10 5.54 7.21
CA MET A 177 1.40 5.28 5.95
C MET A 177 -0.08 5.04 6.19
N LEU A 178 -0.90 5.58 5.31
CA LEU A 178 -2.36 5.44 5.29
C LEU A 178 -2.79 4.78 3.98
N GLY A 179 -3.74 3.85 4.00
CA GLY A 179 -4.29 3.23 2.79
C GLY A 179 -5.81 3.17 2.78
N VAL A 180 -6.37 2.56 1.74
CA VAL A 180 -7.83 2.30 1.61
C VAL A 180 -8.17 0.82 1.51
N SER A 181 -7.15 -0.03 1.62
CA SER A 181 -7.29 -1.47 1.48
C SER A 181 -6.22 -2.15 2.32
N LEU A 182 -6.60 -3.25 2.97
CA LEU A 182 -5.77 -3.96 3.93
C LEU A 182 -6.09 -5.45 3.92
N ASN A 183 -5.12 -6.25 4.35
CA ASN A 183 -5.28 -7.68 4.52
C ASN A 183 -4.52 -8.14 5.77
N SER A 184 -5.12 -9.00 6.59
CA SER A 184 -4.47 -9.57 7.78
C SER A 184 -3.73 -10.88 7.57
N LYS A 185 -3.68 -11.42 6.35
CA LYS A 185 -3.05 -12.72 6.05
C LYS A 185 -2.12 -12.64 4.85
N ILE A 186 -1.04 -13.41 4.89
CA ILE A 186 -0.18 -13.65 3.71
C ILE A 186 -0.67 -14.94 3.07
N TYR A 187 -1.51 -14.84 2.04
CA TYR A 187 -2.03 -16.04 1.35
C TYR A 187 -0.94 -16.85 0.63
N GLN A 188 0.24 -16.26 0.41
CA GLN A 188 1.40 -16.87 -0.27
C GLN A 188 2.36 -17.56 0.72
N SER A 189 1.83 -18.15 1.80
CA SER A 189 2.60 -18.87 2.82
C SER A 189 1.88 -20.16 3.20
N LEU A 190 2.65 -21.18 3.61
CA LEU A 190 2.13 -22.47 4.07
C LEU A 190 1.55 -22.40 5.49
N ILE A 191 1.89 -21.36 6.25
CA ILE A 191 1.50 -21.23 7.65
C ILE A 191 0.04 -20.80 7.74
N ARG A 192 -0.83 -21.72 8.16
CA ARG A 192 -2.25 -21.44 8.36
C ARG A 192 -2.44 -20.37 9.44
N ASN A 193 -3.42 -19.50 9.24
CA ASN A 193 -3.78 -18.38 10.13
C ASN A 193 -2.64 -17.38 10.41
N ASN A 194 -1.75 -17.15 9.45
CA ASN A 194 -0.60 -16.25 9.56
C ASN A 194 -0.98 -14.76 9.69
N PHE A 195 -1.32 -14.31 10.90
CA PHE A 195 -1.70 -12.91 11.10
C PHE A 195 -0.53 -11.97 10.80
N ASN A 196 -0.63 -11.21 9.72
CA ASN A 196 0.36 -10.25 9.23
C ASN A 196 -0.42 -9.12 8.57
N PRO A 197 -0.96 -8.17 9.33
CA PRO A 197 -1.68 -7.04 8.77
C PRO A 197 -0.77 -6.15 7.96
N HIS A 198 -1.23 -5.78 6.78
CA HIS A 198 -0.54 -4.91 5.84
C HIS A 198 -1.56 -4.14 5.02
N LEU A 199 -1.16 -2.95 4.58
CA LEU A 199 -1.89 -2.19 3.56
C LEU A 199 -1.65 -2.83 2.20
N GLN A 200 -2.66 -2.77 1.33
CA GLN A 200 -2.56 -3.22 -0.05
C GLN A 200 -2.17 -2.05 -0.97
N SER A 201 -1.42 -2.33 -2.03
CA SER A 201 -0.76 -1.30 -2.85
C SER A 201 -1.68 -0.51 -3.80
N PHE A 202 -3.00 -0.55 -3.61
CA PHE A 202 -3.97 0.15 -4.46
C PHE A 202 -3.93 1.66 -4.30
N PHE A 203 -3.84 2.13 -3.05
CA PHE A 203 -3.70 3.53 -2.72
C PHE A 203 -3.00 3.62 -1.36
N LEU A 204 -1.94 4.42 -1.31
CA LEU A 204 -1.13 4.68 -0.13
C LEU A 204 -0.82 6.18 -0.06
N LEU A 205 -1.09 6.81 1.08
CA LEU A 205 -0.64 8.14 1.44
C LEU A 205 0.50 8.03 2.46
N THR A 206 1.60 8.72 2.19
CA THR A 206 2.79 8.77 3.06
C THR A 206 3.54 10.10 2.86
N THR A 207 4.82 10.13 3.23
CA THR A 207 5.72 11.27 2.99
C THR A 207 7.01 10.81 2.34
N THR A 208 7.68 11.73 1.66
CA THR A 208 9.00 11.44 1.07
C THR A 208 10.01 11.01 2.13
N ASP A 209 9.98 11.60 3.34
CA ASP A 209 10.87 11.21 4.43
C ASP A 209 10.64 9.77 4.91
N VAL A 210 9.39 9.35 5.09
CA VAL A 210 9.06 7.96 5.45
C VAL A 210 9.50 6.99 4.35
N LEU A 211 9.31 7.33 3.07
CA LEU A 211 9.79 6.49 1.96
C LEU A 211 11.32 6.37 1.95
N ARG A 212 12.05 7.46 2.24
CA ARG A 212 13.51 7.40 2.39
C ARG A 212 13.93 6.44 3.49
N GLU A 213 13.31 6.52 4.67
CA GLU A 213 13.61 5.60 5.77
C GLU A 213 13.32 4.14 5.40
N VAL A 214 12.20 3.89 4.71
CA VAL A 214 11.84 2.55 4.23
C VAL A 214 12.92 2.01 3.29
N VAL A 215 13.34 2.82 2.32
CA VAL A 215 14.35 2.44 1.33
C VAL A 215 15.72 2.25 1.96
N GLU A 216 16.13 3.13 2.89
CA GLU A 216 17.36 3.00 3.64
C GLU A 216 17.38 1.71 4.47
N LYS A 217 16.29 1.42 5.20
CA LYS A 217 16.15 0.22 6.02
C LYS A 217 16.17 -1.07 5.21
N ASN A 218 15.62 -1.03 3.99
CA ASN A 218 15.52 -2.18 3.09
C ASN A 218 16.64 -2.25 2.04
N SER A 219 17.56 -1.28 2.02
CA SER A 219 18.59 -1.05 0.99
C SER A 219 18.07 -0.74 -0.43
N CYS A 220 16.79 -0.97 -0.71
CA CYS A 220 16.12 -0.62 -1.95
C CYS A 220 14.61 -0.45 -1.73
N PHE A 221 13.89 0.10 -2.72
CA PHE A 221 12.43 0.15 -2.68
C PHE A 221 11.84 -1.28 -2.61
N PRO A 222 10.90 -1.57 -1.68
CA PRO A 222 10.29 -2.89 -1.58
C PRO A 222 9.69 -3.34 -2.92
N GLY A 223 9.92 -4.59 -3.32
CA GLY A 223 9.42 -5.12 -4.59
C GLY A 223 10.30 -4.85 -5.82
N LYS A 224 11.36 -4.04 -5.71
CA LYS A 224 12.28 -3.71 -6.82
C LYS A 224 12.77 -4.97 -7.55
N GLY A 225 12.57 -5.00 -8.86
CA GLY A 225 13.07 -6.05 -9.76
C GLY A 225 12.40 -7.43 -9.61
N ILE A 226 11.29 -7.54 -8.87
CA ILE A 226 10.59 -8.81 -8.66
C ILE A 226 9.58 -9.07 -9.77
N ASP A 227 9.87 -10.05 -10.64
CA ASP A 227 8.98 -10.48 -11.73
C ASP A 227 7.96 -11.57 -11.34
N HIS A 228 8.10 -12.16 -10.14
CA HIS A 228 7.18 -13.20 -9.67
C HIS A 228 6.09 -12.64 -8.74
N LYS A 229 4.84 -12.62 -9.19
CA LYS A 229 3.68 -12.05 -8.47
C LYS A 229 3.56 -12.48 -7.00
N LEU A 230 3.75 -13.77 -6.71
CA LEU A 230 3.59 -14.26 -5.33
C LEU A 230 4.71 -13.76 -4.42
N LEU A 231 5.93 -13.61 -4.96
CA LEU A 231 7.03 -13.00 -4.23
C LEU A 231 6.80 -11.50 -4.07
N LEU A 232 6.28 -10.82 -5.10
CA LEU A 232 6.00 -9.39 -5.07
C LEU A 232 5.00 -9.04 -3.96
N ILE A 233 3.97 -9.86 -3.74
CA ILE A 233 3.07 -9.65 -2.59
C ILE A 233 3.83 -9.73 -1.27
N ARG A 234 4.75 -10.69 -1.11
CA ARG A 234 5.51 -10.87 0.13
C ARG A 234 6.60 -9.82 0.34
N LYS A 235 7.28 -9.40 -0.73
CA LYS A 235 8.50 -8.58 -0.70
C LYS A 235 8.31 -7.14 -1.18
N GLY A 236 7.16 -6.83 -1.77
CA GLY A 236 6.65 -5.49 -2.01
C GLY A 236 5.62 -5.13 -0.95
N GLU A 237 4.36 -5.56 -1.15
CA GLU A 237 3.19 -5.13 -0.37
C GLU A 237 3.33 -5.39 1.14
N VAL A 238 3.61 -6.64 1.52
CA VAL A 238 3.73 -7.02 2.93
C VAL A 238 4.98 -6.43 3.58
N GLU A 239 6.12 -6.44 2.87
CA GLU A 239 7.40 -5.96 3.41
C GLU A 239 7.37 -4.45 3.65
N LEU A 240 6.76 -3.67 2.73
CA LEU A 240 6.56 -2.22 2.89
C LEU A 240 5.87 -1.89 4.22
N SER A 241 4.72 -2.51 4.48
CA SER A 241 3.99 -2.32 5.75
C SER A 241 4.80 -2.76 6.96
N LYS A 242 5.52 -3.89 6.86
CA LYS A 242 6.36 -4.40 7.95
C LYS A 242 7.51 -3.46 8.30
N ILE A 243 8.16 -2.87 7.31
CA ILE A 243 9.25 -1.91 7.52
C ILE A 243 8.72 -0.67 8.23
N VAL A 244 7.62 -0.09 7.75
CA VAL A 244 7.00 1.09 8.39
C VAL A 244 6.69 0.83 9.87
N LEU A 245 6.08 -0.33 10.18
CA LEU A 245 5.82 -0.73 11.56
C LEU A 245 7.12 -0.94 12.38
N ASN A 246 8.16 -1.51 11.78
CA ASN A 246 9.45 -1.73 12.43
C ASN A 246 10.23 -0.43 12.69
N LEU A 247 9.97 0.62 11.92
CA LEU A 247 10.51 1.97 12.15
C LEU A 247 9.82 2.68 13.34
N GLY A 248 8.75 2.08 13.91
CA GLY A 248 8.01 2.64 15.04
C GLY A 248 6.82 3.51 14.64
N TYR A 249 6.47 3.56 13.36
CA TYR A 249 5.27 4.24 12.89
C TYR A 249 4.03 3.34 13.01
N LYS A 250 2.86 3.98 13.10
CA LYS A 250 1.56 3.32 12.95
C LYS A 250 1.18 3.22 11.47
N LEU A 251 0.30 2.28 11.16
CA LEU A 251 -0.41 2.22 9.89
C LEU A 251 -1.87 2.60 10.10
N ALA A 252 -2.49 3.20 9.10
CA ALA A 252 -3.91 3.49 9.09
C ALA A 252 -4.55 3.00 7.79
N CYS A 253 -5.79 2.56 7.86
CA CYS A 253 -6.61 2.32 6.69
C CYS A 253 -7.96 2.99 6.86
N VAL A 254 -8.41 3.74 5.87
CA VAL A 254 -9.76 4.27 5.84
C VAL A 254 -10.69 3.16 5.40
N LEU A 255 -11.69 2.84 6.24
CA LEU A 255 -12.67 1.81 5.97
C LEU A 255 -13.79 2.33 5.06
N GLU A 256 -14.67 1.44 4.63
CA GLU A 256 -15.79 1.80 3.73
C GLU A 256 -16.74 2.85 4.33
N ASP A 257 -16.86 2.91 5.66
CA ASP A 257 -17.67 3.90 6.36
C ASP A 257 -16.94 5.25 6.57
N GLY A 258 -15.75 5.42 5.97
CA GLY A 258 -14.94 6.63 6.09
C GLY A 258 -14.18 6.74 7.42
N LYS A 259 -14.26 5.74 8.32
CA LYS A 259 -13.53 5.78 9.59
C LYS A 259 -12.09 5.29 9.41
N PRO A 260 -11.10 6.00 9.97
CA PRO A 260 -9.72 5.52 9.98
C PRO A 260 -9.55 4.40 11.03
N PHE A 261 -9.12 3.23 10.57
CA PHE A 261 -8.70 2.11 11.40
C PHE A 261 -7.17 2.11 11.54
N LEU A 262 -6.68 2.29 12.76
CA LEU A 262 -5.24 2.34 13.05
C LEU A 262 -4.77 1.00 13.63
N PHE A 263 -3.60 0.57 13.21
CA PHE A 263 -2.92 -0.57 13.79
C PHE A 263 -1.42 -0.32 13.85
N ASP A 264 -0.80 -0.78 14.93
CA ASP A 264 0.63 -0.69 15.15
C ASP A 264 1.16 -2.04 15.68
N LYS A 265 2.45 -2.07 16.04
CA LYS A 265 3.00 -3.17 16.83
C LYS A 265 3.13 -2.68 18.26
N SER A 266 2.61 -3.45 19.22
CA SER A 266 2.80 -3.16 20.65
C SER A 266 4.07 -3.77 21.24
N PHE A 267 4.66 -4.80 20.62
CA PHE A 267 5.98 -5.37 20.95
C PHE A 267 6.55 -6.19 19.78
N PHE A 268 7.80 -6.66 19.88
CA PHE A 268 8.48 -7.41 18.81
C PHE A 268 7.71 -8.64 18.30
N ILE A 269 6.96 -9.30 19.18
CA ILE A 269 6.17 -10.49 18.86
C ILE A 269 4.74 -10.10 18.44
N ASP A 270 4.22 -8.94 18.85
CA ASP A 270 2.94 -8.44 18.36
C ASP A 270 3.04 -7.95 16.92
N ASN A 271 2.09 -8.41 16.14
CA ASN A 271 1.92 -8.13 14.74
C ASN A 271 0.69 -7.24 14.52
N GLY A 272 0.19 -6.54 15.53
CA GLY A 272 -0.96 -5.64 15.47
C GLY A 272 -2.29 -6.32 15.78
N LYS A 273 -2.27 -7.52 16.37
CA LYS A 273 -3.49 -8.26 16.67
C LYS A 273 -4.29 -7.60 17.79
N ALA A 274 -3.61 -6.94 18.73
CA ALA A 274 -4.25 -6.28 19.87
C ALA A 274 -5.24 -5.19 19.43
N PHE A 275 -5.00 -4.54 18.29
CA PHE A 275 -5.82 -3.47 17.74
C PHE A 275 -6.86 -3.98 16.72
N TRP A 276 -6.81 -5.26 16.33
CA TRP A 276 -7.64 -5.80 15.27
C TRP A 276 -9.06 -6.11 15.73
N ASN A 277 -10.02 -5.27 15.33
CA ASN A 277 -11.45 -5.42 15.62
C ASN A 277 -12.32 -5.50 14.35
N ILE A 278 -11.69 -5.60 13.17
CA ILE A 278 -12.35 -5.74 11.87
C ILE A 278 -12.22 -7.19 11.34
N PRO A 279 -12.95 -7.58 10.28
CA PRO A 279 -12.86 -8.93 9.72
C PRO A 279 -11.41 -9.37 9.38
N PHE A 280 -11.15 -10.67 9.50
CA PHE A 280 -9.84 -11.25 9.18
C PHE A 280 -9.73 -11.65 7.70
N GLY A 281 -8.51 -11.59 7.17
CA GLY A 281 -8.20 -11.82 5.75
C GLY A 281 -8.25 -10.52 4.94
N ASP A 282 -8.55 -10.67 3.65
CA ASP A 282 -8.71 -9.58 2.70
C ASP A 282 -9.99 -8.79 3.02
N TYR A 283 -9.83 -7.51 3.41
CA TYR A 283 -10.97 -6.67 3.82
C TYR A 283 -11.96 -6.46 2.68
N ARG A 284 -11.52 -6.48 1.42
CA ARG A 284 -12.34 -6.22 0.22
C ARG A 284 -13.47 -7.23 0.04
N ILE A 285 -13.36 -8.42 0.62
CA ILE A 285 -14.42 -9.44 0.63
C ILE A 285 -15.67 -8.92 1.34
N ASN A 286 -15.50 -8.05 2.33
CA ASN A 286 -16.59 -7.51 3.16
C ASN A 286 -17.07 -6.12 2.71
N ALA A 287 -16.40 -5.51 1.73
CA ALA A 287 -16.74 -4.18 1.22
C ALA A 287 -17.85 -4.23 0.16
N ILE A 288 -18.74 -3.25 0.15
CA ILE A 288 -19.73 -3.03 -0.92
C ILE A 288 -19.04 -2.50 -2.18
N ASN A 289 -18.11 -1.56 -2.01
CA ASN A 289 -17.33 -0.89 -3.03
C ASN A 289 -15.83 -1.16 -2.77
N PRO A 290 -15.30 -2.32 -3.19
CA PRO A 290 -13.90 -2.66 -3.01
C PRO A 290 -12.97 -1.59 -3.57
N ASN A 291 -11.86 -1.32 -2.86
CA ASN A 291 -10.85 -0.32 -3.23
C ASN A 291 -11.43 1.10 -3.46
N SER A 292 -12.58 1.44 -2.88
CA SER A 292 -13.09 2.82 -2.91
C SER A 292 -12.25 3.71 -1.99
N ILE A 293 -12.06 4.95 -2.42
CA ILE A 293 -11.54 6.01 -1.55
C ILE A 293 -12.76 6.73 -0.99
N ASN A 294 -13.00 6.58 0.31
CA ASN A 294 -14.11 7.22 1.00
C ASN A 294 -13.56 8.39 1.81
N PRO A 295 -14.18 9.60 1.77
CA PRO A 295 -13.74 10.74 2.56
C PRO A 295 -13.67 10.36 4.05
N ILE A 296 -12.67 10.90 4.75
CA ILE A 296 -12.54 10.63 6.17
C ILE A 296 -13.65 11.39 6.92
N THR A 297 -14.47 10.65 7.66
CA THR A 297 -15.51 11.24 8.52
C THR A 297 -15.05 11.15 9.97
N ILE A 298 -14.51 12.25 10.49
CA ILE A 298 -14.21 12.39 11.92
C ILE A 298 -15.45 13.03 12.54
N LYS A 299 -16.11 12.31 13.44
CA LYS A 299 -17.08 12.91 14.36
C LYS A 299 -16.36 13.46 15.57
#